data_AF-A0A5C8U687-F1
#
_entry.id   AF-A0A5C8U687-F1
#
_cell.length_a   1.000
_cell.length_b   1.000
_cell.length_c   1.000
_cell.angle_alpha   90.00
_cell.angle_beta   90.00
_cell.angle_gamma   90.00
#
_symmetry.space_group_name_H-M   'P 1'
#
loop_
_entity.id
_entity.type
_entity.pdbx_description
1 polymer ?
#
loop_
_entity_poly.entity_id
_entity_poly.type
_entity_poly.pdbx_seq_one_letter_code
_entity_poly.pdbx_strand_id
1 'polypeptide(L)'
;MLKIASLLLGFFLVLQPAFAQAQGLTLNRIKSMLVEAGFKDARVEDSLVLVDGLGRFDSQAAIGLADDKSTFMISTNWDIPAEKQKAIPALKMLAANSYGYFVFAMVDDEGELSLNIEATYDSSLISKTMLRKALEQFVETVDGNEEIWNVDKWVAESTGAKSEPTKPLPAKPAPPVASAPPPSAPVAQAARPLALPRLLFVSRKAKDFGDVAARSSNAFPQGDTLLVYIEAAGLTVAPGEAGKSRVGVGLDYEVRTWARQSVYPRKTELDEAVSFQGAEPPPVYVTSAMTFRDLAPGSYVLTFFLRDTLGGRVAQGDLPFTVVPGAAPRAETPAAAAPARPRETCA
;
A
#
# COMPACT_ATOMS: atom_id res chain seq x y z
N MET A 1 -9.04 -40.15 34.98
CA MET A 1 -8.14 -39.23 35.72
C MET A 1 -6.71 -39.62 35.37
N LEU A 2 -6.05 -38.88 34.48
CA LEU A 2 -4.72 -39.23 33.99
C LEU A 2 -3.82 -37.98 34.11
N LYS A 3 -2.87 -38.03 35.04
CA LYS A 3 -1.75 -37.09 35.13
C LYS A 3 -0.66 -37.60 34.19
N ILE A 4 -0.26 -36.79 33.21
CA ILE A 4 0.92 -37.04 32.38
C ILE A 4 1.97 -36.01 32.76
N ALA A 5 3.12 -36.54 33.17
CA ALA A 5 4.32 -35.81 33.54
C ALA A 5 5.05 -35.27 32.31
N SER A 6 5.68 -34.12 32.51
CA SER A 6 6.51 -33.38 31.56
C SER A 6 7.74 -34.19 31.13
N LEU A 7 8.01 -34.20 29.82
CA LEU A 7 9.31 -34.57 29.26
C LEU A 7 9.82 -33.40 28.40
N LEU A 8 10.99 -32.90 28.78
CA LEU A 8 11.78 -31.86 28.13
C LEU A 8 12.50 -32.43 26.88
N LEU A 9 12.42 -31.70 25.77
CA LEU A 9 13.35 -31.72 24.63
C LEU A 9 13.20 -30.35 23.96
N GLY A 10 14.10 -29.37 24.11
CA GLY A 10 15.46 -29.37 23.59
C GLY A 10 15.53 -28.54 22.31
N PHE A 11 15.16 -27.24 22.38
CA PHE A 11 15.16 -26.32 21.24
C PHE A 11 16.56 -25.74 21.00
N PHE A 12 17.06 -25.90 19.77
CA PHE A 12 18.26 -25.24 19.28
C PHE A 12 18.04 -23.73 19.21
N LEU A 13 18.84 -22.98 19.97
CA LEU A 13 18.89 -21.53 19.94
C LEU A 13 19.73 -21.11 18.71
N VAL A 14 19.10 -20.83 17.58
CA VAL A 14 19.74 -20.00 16.55
C VAL A 14 19.58 -18.56 17.01
N LEU A 15 20.71 -17.92 17.36
CA LEU A 15 20.81 -16.49 17.58
C LEU A 15 20.32 -15.76 16.32
N GLN A 16 19.04 -15.41 16.29
CA GLN A 16 18.58 -14.37 15.41
C GLN A 16 19.27 -13.06 15.84
N PRO A 17 19.72 -12.21 14.90
CA PRO A 17 20.11 -10.87 15.28
C PRO A 17 18.93 -10.27 16.03
N ALA A 18 19.19 -9.79 17.24
CA ALA A 18 18.20 -9.07 18.01
C ALA A 18 17.69 -7.93 17.14
N PHE A 19 16.51 -8.09 16.53
CA PHE A 19 15.65 -6.96 16.29
C PHE A 19 15.56 -6.29 17.65
N ALA A 20 16.20 -5.13 17.78
CA ALA A 20 16.04 -4.29 18.95
C ALA A 20 14.53 -4.21 19.15
N GLN A 21 14.04 -4.88 20.21
CA GLN A 21 12.64 -4.83 20.59
C GLN A 21 12.31 -3.34 20.58
N ALA A 22 11.38 -2.94 19.70
CA ALA A 22 10.91 -1.58 19.60
C ALA A 22 10.68 -1.13 21.05
N GLN A 23 11.50 -0.19 21.54
CA GLN A 23 11.31 0.40 22.84
C GLN A 23 9.84 0.79 22.88
N GLY A 24 9.08 0.17 23.81
CA GLY A 24 7.63 0.08 23.71
C GLY A 24 7.05 1.41 23.28
N LEU A 25 6.49 1.44 22.07
CA LEU A 25 5.90 2.64 21.53
C LEU A 25 4.77 3.08 22.47
N THR A 26 4.82 4.32 22.91
CA THR A 26 3.83 4.91 23.82
C THR A 26 3.33 6.23 23.25
N LEU A 27 2.14 6.67 23.66
CA LEU A 27 1.59 7.96 23.28
C LEU A 27 2.53 9.12 23.68
N ASN A 28 3.16 9.04 24.86
CA ASN A 28 4.17 10.03 25.28
C ASN A 28 5.40 10.05 24.37
N ARG A 29 5.84 8.89 23.87
CA ARG A 29 6.94 8.83 22.91
C ARG A 29 6.55 9.48 21.58
N ILE A 30 5.32 9.23 21.11
CA ILE A 30 4.78 9.85 19.89
C ILE A 30 4.67 11.36 20.04
N LYS A 31 4.09 11.84 21.16
CA LYS A 31 4.05 13.26 21.49
C LYS A 31 5.44 13.89 21.45
N SER A 32 6.45 13.29 22.08
CA SER A 32 7.83 13.79 22.04
C SER A 32 8.35 13.93 20.61
N MET A 33 8.14 12.90 19.78
CA MET A 33 8.56 12.92 18.38
C MET A 33 7.85 14.01 17.57
N LEU A 34 6.58 14.29 17.85
CA LEU A 34 5.80 15.35 17.21
C LEU A 34 6.30 16.74 17.61
N VAL A 35 6.56 16.97 18.90
CA VAL A 35 7.15 18.22 19.40
C VAL A 35 8.54 18.44 18.77
N GLU A 36 9.37 17.40 18.72
CA GLU A 36 10.67 17.44 18.02
C GLU A 36 10.55 17.64 16.51
N ALA A 37 9.42 17.22 15.92
CA ALA A 37 9.02 17.52 14.55
C ALA A 37 8.33 18.89 14.39
N GLY A 38 8.30 19.73 15.43
CA GLY A 38 7.82 21.11 15.34
C GLY A 38 6.33 21.31 15.64
N PHE A 39 5.58 20.25 15.93
CA PHE A 39 4.18 20.31 16.36
C PHE A 39 4.12 20.55 17.86
N LYS A 40 4.34 21.80 18.27
CA LYS A 40 4.53 22.18 19.69
C LYS A 40 3.27 21.98 20.54
N ASP A 41 2.10 22.05 19.92
CA ASP A 41 0.80 21.95 20.59
C ASP A 41 0.31 20.50 20.73
N ALA A 42 1.17 19.52 20.39
CA ALA A 42 0.86 18.11 20.56
C ALA A 42 0.63 17.77 22.05
N ARG A 43 -0.53 17.20 22.38
CA ARG A 43 -0.91 16.79 23.75
C ARG A 43 -1.41 15.35 23.77
N VAL A 44 -1.27 14.68 24.91
CA VAL A 44 -1.89 13.37 25.14
C VAL A 44 -3.21 13.63 25.85
N GLU A 45 -4.30 13.08 25.33
CA GLU A 45 -5.64 13.16 25.88
C GLU A 45 -6.29 11.79 25.75
N ASP A 46 -6.76 11.24 26.86
CA ASP A 46 -7.22 9.86 27.00
C ASP A 46 -6.24 8.81 26.44
N SER A 47 -6.53 8.30 25.25
CA SER A 47 -5.75 7.27 24.54
C SER A 47 -5.23 7.76 23.17
N LEU A 48 -5.18 9.09 23.00
CA LEU A 48 -4.81 9.76 21.76
C LEU A 48 -3.68 10.76 22.00
N VAL A 49 -2.92 11.04 20.94
CA VAL A 49 -2.12 12.26 20.82
C VAL A 49 -2.83 13.21 19.87
N LEU A 50 -3.25 14.37 20.37
CA LEU A 50 -3.96 15.38 19.59
C LEU A 50 -2.97 16.47 19.13
N VAL A 51 -3.10 16.89 17.88
CA VAL A 51 -2.35 18.00 17.28
C VAL A 51 -3.34 18.97 16.66
N ASP A 52 -3.51 20.14 17.27
CA ASP A 52 -4.36 21.23 16.75
C ASP A 52 -3.58 22.12 15.77
N GLY A 53 -4.23 23.13 15.19
CA GLY A 53 -3.51 24.16 14.44
C GLY A 53 -3.13 23.75 13.02
N LEU A 54 -3.73 22.68 12.48
CA LEU A 54 -3.28 22.09 11.23
C LEU A 54 -4.01 22.69 10.02
N GLY A 55 -3.24 23.20 9.06
CA GLY A 55 -3.75 23.65 7.77
C GLY A 55 -4.59 24.92 7.80
N ARG A 56 -5.34 25.16 6.72
CA ARG A 56 -6.21 26.33 6.52
C ARG A 56 -7.45 26.30 7.42
N PHE A 57 -7.88 25.12 7.85
CA PHE A 57 -9.12 24.92 8.61
C PHE A 57 -8.92 24.75 10.11
N ASP A 58 -7.71 25.02 10.62
CA ASP A 58 -7.37 24.82 12.04
C ASP A 58 -7.76 23.42 12.53
N SER A 59 -7.48 22.41 11.70
CA SER A 59 -7.91 21.04 11.93
C SER A 59 -7.15 20.41 13.08
N GLN A 60 -7.81 19.47 13.77
CA GLN A 60 -7.18 18.63 14.79
C GLN A 60 -6.89 17.25 14.20
N ALA A 61 -5.64 16.79 14.29
CA ALA A 61 -5.30 15.39 14.04
C ALA A 61 -5.26 14.62 15.36
N ALA A 62 -6.04 13.55 15.45
CA ALA A 62 -6.01 12.57 16.52
C ALA A 62 -5.16 11.37 16.11
N ILE A 63 -4.14 11.06 16.92
CA ILE A 63 -3.19 9.97 16.68
C ILE A 63 -3.39 8.90 17.73
N GLY A 64 -3.91 7.74 17.32
CA GLY A 64 -4.19 6.60 18.19
C GLY A 64 -3.21 5.45 17.98
N LEU A 65 -3.02 4.63 19.02
CA LEU A 65 -2.32 3.35 18.94
C LEU A 65 -3.33 2.21 19.10
N ALA A 66 -3.20 1.16 18.29
CA ALA A 66 -3.90 -0.09 18.54
C ALA A 66 -3.43 -0.71 19.88
N ASP A 67 -4.29 -1.51 20.51
CA ASP A 67 -4.01 -2.15 21.81
C ASP A 67 -2.76 -3.04 21.76
N ASP A 68 -2.56 -3.74 20.64
CA ASP A 68 -1.40 -4.59 20.37
C ASP A 68 -0.14 -3.78 20.00
N LYS A 69 -0.28 -2.46 19.83
CA LYS A 69 0.74 -1.50 19.43
C LYS A 69 1.38 -1.79 18.07
N SER A 70 0.81 -2.69 17.26
CA SER A 70 1.33 -3.02 15.94
C SER A 70 1.09 -1.90 14.94
N THR A 71 0.07 -1.09 15.21
CA THR A 71 -0.50 -0.14 14.27
C THR A 71 -0.78 1.19 14.97
N PHE A 72 -0.63 2.29 14.24
CA PHE A 72 -1.15 3.58 14.67
C PHE A 72 -2.01 4.20 13.58
N MET A 73 -2.93 5.06 14.01
CA MET A 73 -3.89 5.73 13.15
C MET A 73 -3.73 7.24 13.31
N ILE A 74 -3.82 7.99 12.22
CA ILE A 74 -4.01 9.44 12.22
C ILE A 74 -5.41 9.69 11.68
N SER A 75 -6.23 10.45 12.39
CA SER A 75 -7.62 10.68 12.04
C SER A 75 -8.07 12.09 12.40
N THR A 76 -9.16 12.54 11.81
CA THR A 76 -9.94 13.71 12.25
C THR A 76 -11.40 13.40 12.05
N ASN A 77 -12.24 13.94 12.91
CA ASN A 77 -13.68 13.72 12.84
C ASN A 77 -14.42 15.07 12.85
N TRP A 78 -15.40 15.20 11.97
CA TRP A 78 -16.34 16.32 11.98
C TRP A 78 -17.76 15.82 11.95
N ASP A 79 -18.56 16.24 12.92
CA ASP A 79 -19.98 15.93 12.94
C ASP A 79 -20.66 16.58 11.74
N ILE A 80 -21.56 15.83 11.10
CA ILE A 80 -22.35 16.31 9.98
C ILE A 80 -23.74 16.67 10.48
N PRO A 81 -24.12 17.97 10.43
CA PRO A 81 -25.47 18.39 10.80
C PRO A 81 -26.53 17.61 10.03
N ALA A 82 -27.63 17.24 10.69
CA ALA A 82 -28.67 16.38 10.13
C ALA A 82 -29.21 16.89 8.78
N GLU A 83 -29.34 18.20 8.63
CA GLU A 83 -29.78 18.89 7.41
C GLU A 83 -28.76 18.81 6.27
N LYS A 84 -27.49 18.56 6.58
CA LYS A 84 -26.38 18.46 5.61
C LYS A 84 -26.06 17.04 5.18
N GLN A 85 -26.53 16.01 5.89
CA GLN A 85 -26.21 14.61 5.59
C GLN A 85 -26.60 14.17 4.16
N LYS A 86 -27.63 14.79 3.56
CA LYS A 86 -28.04 14.50 2.17
C LYS A 86 -27.10 15.08 1.10
N ALA A 87 -26.27 16.06 1.46
CA ALA A 87 -25.35 16.75 0.55
C ALA A 87 -23.96 16.09 0.48
N ILE A 88 -23.74 15.01 1.24
CA ILE A 88 -22.45 14.31 1.28
C ILE A 88 -22.13 13.76 -0.11
N PRO A 89 -20.98 14.13 -0.72
CA PRO A 89 -20.64 13.70 -2.06
C PRO A 89 -20.00 12.30 -2.02
N ALA A 90 -20.75 11.29 -1.59
CA ALA A 90 -20.27 9.93 -1.36
C ALA A 90 -19.52 9.32 -2.56
N LEU A 91 -19.97 9.60 -3.80
CA LEU A 91 -19.26 9.15 -5.00
C LEU A 91 -17.89 9.83 -5.17
N LYS A 92 -17.77 11.11 -4.83
CA LYS A 92 -16.47 11.81 -4.86
C LYS A 92 -15.55 11.30 -3.75
N MET A 93 -16.08 11.00 -2.56
CA MET A 93 -15.32 10.37 -1.49
C MET A 93 -14.78 9.00 -1.91
N LEU A 94 -15.62 8.16 -2.51
CA LEU A 94 -15.20 6.86 -3.04
C LEU A 94 -14.12 6.99 -4.14
N ALA A 95 -14.29 7.97 -5.03
CA ALA A 95 -13.28 8.27 -6.05
C ALA A 95 -11.97 8.74 -5.42
N ALA A 96 -12.02 9.62 -4.42
CA ALA A 96 -10.85 10.09 -3.68
C ALA A 96 -10.16 8.95 -2.92
N ASN A 97 -10.91 8.03 -2.32
CA ASN A 97 -10.38 6.87 -1.60
C ASN A 97 -9.59 5.90 -2.52
N SER A 98 -9.89 5.90 -3.82
CA SER A 98 -9.15 5.07 -4.79
C SER A 98 -7.71 5.55 -4.98
N TYR A 99 -7.43 6.83 -4.68
CA TYR A 99 -6.16 7.49 -4.95
C TYR A 99 -5.55 8.22 -3.74
N GLY A 100 -6.22 8.23 -2.60
CA GLY A 100 -5.84 9.01 -1.41
C GLY A 100 -4.89 8.30 -0.44
N TYR A 101 -4.32 9.10 0.45
CA TYR A 101 -3.56 8.68 1.64
C TYR A 101 -4.43 8.36 2.81
N PHE A 102 -5.32 9.31 3.03
CA PHE A 102 -6.36 9.20 3.99
C PHE A 102 -7.61 8.74 3.26
N VAL A 103 -8.35 7.90 3.96
CA VAL A 103 -9.65 7.41 3.55
C VAL A 103 -10.68 8.36 4.15
N PHE A 104 -11.58 8.83 3.30
CA PHE A 104 -12.80 9.49 3.70
C PHE A 104 -13.81 8.43 4.09
N ALA A 105 -14.22 8.41 5.35
CA ALA A 105 -15.16 7.47 5.91
C ALA A 105 -16.34 8.20 6.57
N MET A 106 -17.51 7.60 6.48
CA MET A 106 -18.68 8.02 7.24
C MET A 106 -18.80 7.13 8.46
N VAL A 107 -18.85 7.72 9.65
CA VAL A 107 -19.04 7.00 10.91
C VAL A 107 -20.41 7.37 11.44
N ASP A 108 -21.21 6.37 11.78
CA ASP A 108 -22.51 6.53 12.43
C ASP A 108 -22.35 6.03 13.87
N ASP A 109 -22.50 6.94 14.83
CA ASP A 109 -22.50 6.62 16.26
C ASP A 109 -23.82 7.11 16.86
N GLU A 110 -24.65 6.17 17.29
CA GLU A 110 -25.98 6.43 17.88
C GLU A 110 -26.91 7.36 17.05
N GLY A 111 -26.75 7.39 15.72
CA GLY A 111 -27.53 8.24 14.82
C GLY A 111 -26.91 9.61 14.56
N GLU A 112 -25.77 9.91 15.18
CA GLU A 112 -24.93 11.04 14.83
C GLU A 112 -23.93 10.60 13.75
N LEU A 113 -24.10 11.21 12.58
CA LEU A 113 -23.28 10.90 11.43
C LEU A 113 -22.10 11.87 11.39
N SER A 114 -20.89 11.34 11.36
CA SER A 114 -19.67 12.12 11.33
C SER A 114 -18.81 11.73 10.13
N LEU A 115 -18.07 12.71 9.60
CA LEU A 115 -17.06 12.49 8.58
C LEU A 115 -15.71 12.27 9.26
N ASN A 116 -15.13 11.10 9.01
CA ASN A 116 -13.78 10.77 9.40
C ASN A 116 -12.83 10.80 8.19
N ILE A 117 -11.66 11.42 8.36
CA ILE A 117 -10.54 11.32 7.41
C ILE A 117 -9.40 10.63 8.14
N GLU A 118 -9.06 9.39 7.74
CA GLU A 118 -8.12 8.54 8.49
C GLU A 118 -7.05 7.86 7.63
N ALA A 119 -5.87 7.65 8.21
CA ALA A 119 -4.82 6.82 7.64
C ALA A 119 -4.23 5.92 8.72
N THR A 120 -3.95 4.67 8.35
CA THR A 120 -3.43 3.63 9.23
C THR A 120 -2.03 3.22 8.79
N TYR A 121 -1.11 3.06 9.74
CA TYR A 121 0.30 2.81 9.49
C TYR A 121 0.86 1.76 10.45
N ASP A 122 1.87 1.00 9.99
CA ASP A 122 2.63 0.10 10.83
C ASP A 122 3.47 0.89 11.86
N SER A 123 3.34 0.52 13.12
CA SER A 123 4.06 1.10 14.26
C SER A 123 5.58 1.00 14.13
N SER A 124 6.10 -0.03 13.45
CA SER A 124 7.53 -0.23 13.26
C SER A 124 8.15 0.84 12.36
N LEU A 125 7.32 1.55 11.58
CA LEU A 125 7.73 2.64 10.70
C LEU A 125 7.69 4.00 11.40
N ILE A 126 7.23 4.06 12.64
CA ILE A 126 7.15 5.33 13.37
C ILE A 126 8.54 5.88 13.60
N SER A 127 8.74 7.06 13.04
CA SER A 127 9.88 7.93 13.29
C SER A 127 9.40 9.37 13.28
N LYS A 128 10.19 10.27 13.85
CA LYS A 128 9.99 11.72 13.76
C LYS A 128 9.75 12.19 12.32
N THR A 129 10.57 11.72 11.38
CA THR A 129 10.47 12.08 9.97
C THR A 129 9.19 11.57 9.34
N MET A 130 8.78 10.34 9.67
CA MET A 130 7.56 9.75 9.14
C MET A 130 6.32 10.48 9.67
N LEU A 131 6.23 10.72 10.99
CA LEU A 131 5.12 11.45 11.61
C LEU A 131 4.96 12.87 11.04
N ARG A 132 6.08 13.58 10.82
CA ARG A 132 6.05 14.89 10.15
C ARG A 132 5.42 14.80 8.77
N LYS A 133 5.91 13.90 7.92
CA LYS A 133 5.40 13.73 6.55
C LYS A 133 3.92 13.32 6.54
N ALA A 134 3.53 12.43 7.45
CA ALA A 134 2.15 11.97 7.56
C ALA A 134 1.20 13.12 7.95
N LEU A 135 1.61 14.02 8.85
CA LEU A 135 0.82 15.21 9.20
C LEU A 135 0.84 16.29 8.10
N GLU A 136 1.95 16.49 7.39
CA GLU A 136 1.99 17.37 6.21
C GLU A 136 1.02 16.88 5.13
N GLN A 137 0.98 15.57 4.91
CA GLN A 137 0.07 14.91 3.98
C GLN A 137 -1.39 14.90 4.45
N PHE A 138 -1.62 14.79 5.76
CA PHE A 138 -2.93 15.00 6.36
C PHE A 138 -3.45 16.41 6.03
N VAL A 139 -2.63 17.43 6.29
CA VAL A 139 -2.96 18.83 5.97
C VAL A 139 -3.25 19.01 4.48
N GLU A 140 -2.41 18.47 3.60
CA GLU A 140 -2.66 18.52 2.15
C GLU A 140 -3.98 17.84 1.77
N THR A 141 -4.30 16.70 2.39
CA THR A 141 -5.55 15.98 2.12
C THR A 141 -6.77 16.78 2.60
N VAL A 142 -6.72 17.33 3.81
CA VAL A 142 -7.81 18.16 4.33
C VAL A 142 -7.94 19.44 3.50
N ASP A 143 -6.87 20.21 3.31
CA ASP A 143 -6.94 21.51 2.65
C ASP A 143 -7.28 21.40 1.16
N GLY A 144 -6.77 20.36 0.49
CA GLY A 144 -6.88 20.16 -0.96
C GLY A 144 -8.13 19.42 -1.42
N ASN A 145 -8.94 18.88 -0.51
CA ASN A 145 -10.18 18.16 -0.84
C ASN A 145 -11.43 18.82 -0.21
N GLU A 146 -11.37 20.13 0.08
CA GLU A 146 -12.47 20.89 0.70
C GLU A 146 -13.84 20.63 0.02
N GLU A 147 -13.86 20.52 -1.31
CA GLU A 147 -15.07 20.28 -2.09
C GLU A 147 -15.68 18.87 -1.92
N ILE A 148 -14.98 17.98 -1.23
CA ILE A 148 -15.42 16.63 -0.87
C ILE A 148 -16.02 16.62 0.53
N TRP A 149 -15.39 17.29 1.48
CA TRP A 149 -15.76 17.16 2.89
C TRP A 149 -16.44 18.37 3.52
N ASN A 150 -16.28 19.57 2.94
CA ASN A 150 -16.84 20.81 3.45
C ASN A 150 -17.88 21.39 2.47
N VAL A 151 -18.73 20.52 1.92
CA VAL A 151 -19.81 20.96 1.01
C VAL A 151 -20.72 21.91 1.78
N ASP A 152 -21.00 23.09 1.22
CA ASP A 152 -21.72 24.17 1.91
C ASP A 152 -21.04 24.75 3.16
N LYS A 153 -19.74 24.51 3.37
CA LYS A 153 -18.93 25.14 4.44
C LYS A 153 -19.34 24.82 5.88
N TRP A 154 -20.00 23.69 6.14
CA TRP A 154 -20.51 23.36 7.48
C TRP A 154 -19.42 23.30 8.56
N VAL A 155 -18.17 22.95 8.23
CA VAL A 155 -17.08 22.89 9.21
C VAL A 155 -16.64 24.28 9.64
N ALA A 156 -16.61 25.24 8.71
CA ALA A 156 -16.25 26.63 9.02
C ALA A 156 -17.30 27.34 9.88
N GLU A 157 -18.54 26.87 9.87
CA GLU A 157 -19.61 27.35 10.76
C GLU A 157 -19.53 26.70 12.16
N SER A 158 -18.94 25.49 12.25
CA SER A 158 -18.84 24.73 13.49
C SER A 158 -17.64 25.06 14.38
N THR A 159 -16.63 25.82 13.89
CA THR A 159 -15.37 26.13 14.61
C THR A 159 -15.53 26.91 15.93
N GLY A 160 -16.75 27.27 16.33
CA GLY A 160 -17.07 27.73 17.68
C GLY A 160 -17.28 26.61 18.72
N ALA A 161 -17.48 25.37 18.29
CA ALA A 161 -17.62 24.20 19.13
C ALA A 161 -16.40 23.29 18.93
N LYS A 162 -15.52 23.25 19.94
CA LYS A 162 -14.51 22.19 20.06
C LYS A 162 -15.27 20.85 20.09
N SER A 163 -15.29 20.13 18.99
CA SER A 163 -15.81 18.76 18.96
C SER A 163 -14.92 17.91 19.87
N GLU A 164 -15.55 17.21 20.81
CA GLU A 164 -14.88 16.30 21.73
C GLU A 164 -14.40 15.08 20.92
N PRO A 165 -13.13 14.69 21.01
CA PRO A 165 -12.60 13.60 20.21
C PRO A 165 -13.30 12.29 20.59
N THR A 166 -14.15 11.78 19.69
CA THR A 166 -14.79 10.48 19.86
C THR A 166 -13.71 9.41 19.95
N LYS A 167 -13.76 8.59 21.00
CA LYS A 167 -12.80 7.51 21.24
C LYS A 167 -12.72 6.58 20.01
N PRO A 168 -11.53 6.26 19.49
CA PRO A 168 -11.40 5.30 18.39
C PRO A 168 -12.02 3.97 18.80
N LEU A 169 -13.05 3.53 18.08
CA LEU A 169 -13.55 2.18 18.26
C LEU A 169 -12.46 1.19 17.84
N PRO A 170 -12.21 0.12 18.61
CA PRO A 170 -11.33 -0.95 18.18
C PRO A 170 -11.84 -1.54 16.86
N ALA A 171 -10.92 -1.75 15.90
CA ALA A 171 -11.23 -2.28 14.59
C ALA A 171 -12.01 -3.61 14.69
N LYS A 172 -13.33 -3.53 14.48
CA LYS A 172 -14.22 -4.70 14.46
C LYS A 172 -14.09 -5.38 13.09
N PRO A 173 -13.95 -6.72 13.00
CA PRO A 173 -13.97 -7.42 11.72
C PRO A 173 -15.30 -7.17 10.99
N ALA A 174 -15.23 -6.70 9.74
CA ALA A 174 -16.42 -6.49 8.92
C ALA A 174 -17.15 -7.83 8.65
N PRO A 175 -18.48 -7.93 8.87
CA PRO A 175 -19.27 -9.06 8.42
C PRO A 175 -19.56 -9.01 6.91
N PRO A 176 -19.79 -10.15 6.24
CA PRO A 176 -20.05 -10.20 4.81
C PRO A 176 -21.49 -9.74 4.51
N VAL A 177 -21.65 -8.71 3.69
CA VAL A 177 -22.97 -8.32 3.17
C VAL A 177 -23.24 -9.12 1.90
N ALA A 178 -24.13 -10.10 2.02
CA ALA A 178 -24.74 -10.80 0.90
C ALA A 178 -25.97 -10.01 0.42
N SER A 179 -26.00 -9.67 -0.87
CA SER A 179 -27.20 -9.14 -1.54
C SER A 179 -27.48 -9.99 -2.78
N ALA A 180 -28.65 -10.62 -2.81
CA ALA A 180 -29.14 -11.40 -3.95
C ALA A 180 -29.69 -10.48 -5.07
N PRO A 181 -29.57 -10.88 -6.37
CA PRO A 181 -29.99 -10.07 -7.51
C PRO A 181 -31.47 -10.29 -7.95
N PRO A 182 -32.11 -9.32 -8.64
CA PRO A 182 -33.40 -9.49 -9.31
C PRO A 182 -33.27 -10.22 -10.68
N PRO A 183 -34.38 -10.67 -11.30
CA PRO A 183 -34.38 -11.82 -12.21
C PRO A 183 -33.91 -11.52 -13.65
N SER A 184 -33.54 -12.63 -14.29
CA SER A 184 -32.74 -12.76 -15.51
C SER A 184 -33.36 -12.16 -16.77
N ALA A 185 -32.59 -11.27 -17.40
CA ALA A 185 -32.59 -11.03 -18.85
C ALA A 185 -31.68 -12.07 -19.54
N PRO A 186 -31.85 -12.37 -20.84
CA PRO A 186 -31.15 -13.48 -21.52
C PRO A 186 -29.63 -13.37 -21.36
N VAL A 187 -29.02 -14.50 -20.99
CA VAL A 187 -27.61 -14.64 -20.62
C VAL A 187 -26.71 -14.28 -21.80
N ALA A 188 -26.32 -13.01 -21.86
CA ALA A 188 -25.00 -12.67 -22.37
C ALA A 188 -24.00 -13.40 -21.47
N GLN A 189 -23.08 -14.17 -22.04
CA GLN A 189 -21.96 -14.77 -21.32
C GLN A 189 -21.35 -13.67 -20.44
N ALA A 190 -21.44 -13.82 -19.11
CA ALA A 190 -20.96 -12.79 -18.19
C ALA A 190 -19.46 -12.61 -18.44
N ALA A 191 -19.09 -11.45 -19.02
CA ALA A 191 -17.70 -11.14 -19.29
C ALA A 191 -16.95 -11.14 -17.96
N ARG A 192 -15.96 -12.03 -17.81
CA ARG A 192 -15.11 -12.07 -16.61
C ARG A 192 -14.48 -10.69 -16.41
N PRO A 193 -14.49 -10.12 -15.18
CA PRO A 193 -13.84 -8.84 -14.91
C PRO A 193 -12.36 -8.89 -15.29
N LEU A 194 -11.86 -7.82 -15.92
CA LEU A 194 -10.42 -7.67 -16.17
C LEU A 194 -9.72 -7.51 -14.82
N ALA A 195 -8.74 -8.36 -14.53
CA ALA A 195 -8.11 -8.39 -13.23
C ALA A 195 -6.64 -8.85 -13.29
N LEU A 196 -5.92 -8.51 -12.23
CA LEU A 196 -4.56 -8.97 -11.92
C LEU A 196 -4.62 -9.93 -10.73
N PRO A 197 -5.10 -11.19 -10.90
CA PRO A 197 -5.35 -12.11 -9.79
C PRO A 197 -4.09 -12.44 -8.98
N ARG A 198 -2.91 -12.39 -9.60
CA ARG A 198 -1.62 -12.49 -8.91
C ARG A 198 -0.71 -11.39 -9.39
N LEU A 199 -0.24 -10.61 -8.43
CA LEU A 199 0.73 -9.54 -8.62
C LEU A 199 1.64 -9.56 -7.39
N LEU A 200 2.90 -9.95 -7.55
CA LEU A 200 3.83 -10.13 -6.42
C LEU A 200 5.30 -10.09 -6.85
N PHE A 201 6.17 -9.70 -5.91
CA PHE A 201 7.61 -9.78 -6.10
C PHE A 201 8.12 -11.22 -5.97
N VAL A 202 8.97 -11.64 -6.90
CA VAL A 202 9.54 -13.00 -6.95
C VAL A 202 11.07 -12.99 -6.80
N SER A 203 11.63 -14.09 -6.30
CA SER A 203 13.08 -14.25 -6.12
C SER A 203 13.78 -14.77 -7.37
N ARG A 204 13.03 -15.33 -8.32
CA ARG A 204 13.52 -15.82 -9.61
C ARG A 204 12.45 -15.66 -10.69
N LYS A 205 12.88 -15.69 -11.95
CA LYS A 205 11.96 -15.74 -13.08
C LYS A 205 11.10 -17.02 -13.04
N ALA A 206 9.81 -16.89 -13.30
CA ALA A 206 8.90 -18.01 -13.45
C ALA A 206 9.22 -18.76 -14.75
N LYS A 207 9.15 -20.10 -14.71
CA LYS A 207 9.34 -20.96 -15.88
C LYS A 207 8.05 -21.16 -16.65
N ASP A 208 6.93 -21.19 -15.93
CA ASP A 208 5.58 -21.45 -16.45
C ASP A 208 4.52 -20.70 -15.64
N PHE A 209 3.29 -20.72 -16.13
CA PHE A 209 2.13 -20.19 -15.40
C PHE A 209 2.01 -20.87 -14.04
N GLY A 210 1.91 -20.07 -12.99
CA GLY A 210 1.80 -20.52 -11.60
C GLY A 210 3.14 -20.89 -10.94
N ASP A 211 4.27 -20.89 -11.66
CA ASP A 211 5.60 -21.16 -11.11
C ASP A 211 6.12 -19.95 -10.30
N VAL A 212 5.58 -19.81 -9.09
CA VAL A 212 5.81 -18.64 -8.23
C VAL A 212 6.77 -18.98 -7.11
N ALA A 213 7.88 -18.25 -7.06
CA ALA A 213 8.79 -18.21 -5.92
C ALA A 213 8.74 -16.82 -5.29
N ALA A 214 7.71 -16.58 -4.46
CA ALA A 214 7.50 -15.29 -3.80
C ALA A 214 8.71 -14.90 -2.93
N ARG A 215 9.05 -13.61 -2.90
CA ARG A 215 10.07 -13.11 -1.95
C ARG A 215 9.51 -13.15 -0.53
N SER A 216 10.38 -13.40 0.43
CA SER A 216 10.06 -13.27 1.86
C SER A 216 10.05 -11.82 2.34
N SER A 217 10.57 -10.88 1.54
CA SER A 217 10.62 -9.45 1.86
C SER A 217 10.53 -8.61 0.59
N ASN A 218 9.83 -7.47 0.72
CA ASN A 218 9.72 -6.42 -0.29
C ASN A 218 10.72 -5.28 -0.05
N ALA A 219 11.80 -5.54 0.70
CA ALA A 219 12.96 -4.66 0.81
C ALA A 219 13.98 -5.01 -0.27
N PHE A 220 14.41 -4.00 -1.03
CA PHE A 220 15.36 -4.11 -2.12
C PHE A 220 16.52 -3.16 -1.88
N PRO A 221 17.78 -3.61 -1.97
CA PRO A 221 18.92 -2.69 -2.02
C PRO A 221 18.76 -1.68 -3.16
N GLN A 222 19.26 -0.47 -2.95
CA GLN A 222 19.27 0.56 -4.00
C GLN A 222 19.95 0.03 -5.27
N GLY A 223 19.27 0.19 -6.41
CA GLY A 223 19.74 -0.29 -7.71
C GLY A 223 19.61 -1.81 -7.93
N ASP A 224 19.00 -2.55 -7.01
CA ASP A 224 18.68 -3.97 -7.20
C ASP A 224 17.57 -4.16 -8.26
N THR A 225 17.52 -5.35 -8.83
CA THR A 225 16.50 -5.73 -9.80
C THR A 225 15.26 -6.27 -9.10
N LEU A 226 14.13 -5.60 -9.32
CA LEU A 226 12.81 -6.05 -8.89
C LEU A 226 12.28 -7.01 -9.96
N LEU A 227 12.05 -8.26 -9.57
CA LEU A 227 11.36 -9.23 -10.40
C LEU A 227 9.89 -9.30 -9.95
N VAL A 228 8.97 -9.10 -10.89
CA VAL A 228 7.53 -9.12 -10.62
C VAL A 228 6.87 -10.19 -11.47
N TYR A 229 6.08 -11.04 -10.83
CA TYR A 229 5.23 -12.02 -11.49
C TYR A 229 3.78 -11.50 -11.51
N ILE A 230 3.17 -11.57 -12.69
CA ILE A 230 1.89 -10.94 -12.98
C ILE A 230 1.03 -11.94 -13.74
N GLU A 231 -0.17 -12.24 -13.26
CA GLU A 231 -1.19 -13.00 -13.98
C GLU A 231 -2.27 -12.04 -14.48
N ALA A 232 -2.76 -12.27 -15.70
CA ALA A 232 -3.86 -11.51 -16.28
C ALA A 232 -5.10 -12.40 -16.44
N ALA A 233 -6.25 -11.90 -16.03
CA ALA A 233 -7.52 -12.59 -16.17
C ALA A 233 -8.59 -11.67 -16.79
N GLY A 234 -9.58 -12.29 -17.43
CA GLY A 234 -10.73 -11.59 -17.99
C GLY A 234 -10.43 -10.78 -19.25
N LEU A 235 -9.38 -11.13 -20.02
CA LEU A 235 -9.05 -10.49 -21.30
C LEU A 235 -10.12 -10.72 -22.37
N THR A 236 -10.30 -9.75 -23.27
CA THR A 236 -11.21 -9.90 -24.41
C THR A 236 -10.62 -10.86 -25.44
N VAL A 237 -11.36 -11.91 -25.75
CA VAL A 237 -11.06 -12.79 -26.88
C VAL A 237 -11.75 -12.25 -28.13
N ALA A 238 -10.97 -12.00 -29.17
CA ALA A 238 -11.48 -11.63 -30.48
C ALA A 238 -11.13 -12.69 -31.53
N PRO A 239 -11.89 -12.79 -32.63
CA PRO A 239 -11.47 -13.55 -33.80
C PRO A 239 -10.10 -13.09 -34.29
N GLY A 240 -9.24 -14.06 -34.61
CA GLY A 240 -7.93 -13.89 -35.23
C GLY A 240 -7.90 -14.49 -36.65
N GLU A 241 -6.71 -14.57 -37.23
CA GLU A 241 -6.52 -15.11 -38.57
C GLU A 241 -6.62 -16.64 -38.62
N ALA A 242 -6.99 -17.19 -39.79
CA ALA A 242 -7.05 -18.62 -40.05
C ALA A 242 -7.88 -19.43 -39.02
N GLY A 243 -8.98 -18.84 -38.53
CA GLY A 243 -9.88 -19.49 -37.56
C GLY A 243 -9.33 -19.57 -36.14
N LYS A 244 -8.23 -18.87 -35.84
CA LYS A 244 -7.70 -18.74 -34.48
C LYS A 244 -8.46 -17.67 -33.71
N SER A 245 -8.32 -17.72 -32.39
CA SER A 245 -8.71 -16.65 -31.47
C SER A 245 -7.48 -15.82 -31.11
N ARG A 246 -7.67 -14.58 -30.66
CA ARG A 246 -6.60 -13.73 -30.15
C ARG A 246 -6.99 -12.95 -28.90
N VAL A 247 -6.02 -12.68 -28.06
CA VAL A 247 -6.09 -11.73 -26.93
C VAL A 247 -5.04 -10.64 -27.13
N GLY A 248 -5.31 -9.44 -26.61
CA GLY A 248 -4.38 -8.33 -26.60
C GLY A 248 -4.08 -7.87 -25.18
N VAL A 249 -2.80 -7.77 -24.84
CA VAL A 249 -2.31 -7.49 -23.49
C VAL A 249 -1.30 -6.36 -23.56
N GLY A 250 -1.65 -5.23 -22.95
CA GLY A 250 -0.73 -4.16 -22.62
C GLY A 250 -0.44 -4.16 -21.14
N LEU A 251 0.80 -3.91 -20.76
CA LEU A 251 1.21 -3.73 -19.37
C LEU A 251 2.01 -2.44 -19.28
N ASP A 252 1.55 -1.51 -18.46
CA ASP A 252 2.31 -0.33 -18.09
C ASP A 252 2.65 -0.40 -16.60
N TYR A 253 3.68 0.33 -16.18
CA TYR A 253 3.98 0.52 -14.77
C TYR A 253 4.39 1.96 -14.47
N GLU A 254 4.26 2.34 -13.21
CA GLU A 254 4.86 3.55 -12.65
C GLU A 254 5.37 3.30 -11.24
N VAL A 255 6.32 4.11 -10.78
CA VAL A 255 6.71 4.12 -9.37
C VAL A 255 6.30 5.42 -8.76
N ARG A 256 5.62 5.30 -7.63
CA ARG A 256 5.24 6.42 -6.82
C ARG A 256 5.92 6.33 -5.46
N THR A 257 6.20 7.47 -4.83
CA THR A 257 6.55 7.48 -3.41
C THR A 257 5.41 6.87 -2.61
N TRP A 258 5.67 6.52 -1.34
CA TRP A 258 4.55 6.26 -0.45
C TRP A 258 3.58 7.43 -0.46
N ALA A 259 3.98 8.67 -0.77
CA ALA A 259 3.14 9.86 -0.96
C ALA A 259 2.55 10.06 -2.39
N ARG A 260 2.56 9.02 -3.25
CA ARG A 260 1.85 8.92 -4.57
C ARG A 260 2.36 9.91 -5.61
N GLN A 261 3.33 10.74 -5.24
CA GLN A 261 4.14 11.49 -6.16
C GLN A 261 4.86 10.50 -7.09
N SER A 262 4.55 10.59 -8.38
CA SER A 262 5.25 9.82 -9.40
C SER A 262 6.73 10.19 -9.39
N VAL A 263 7.57 9.23 -9.05
CA VAL A 263 9.04 9.36 -9.09
C VAL A 263 9.62 8.66 -10.30
N TYR A 264 8.90 7.67 -10.83
CA TYR A 264 9.11 7.15 -12.18
C TYR A 264 7.80 7.25 -12.94
N PRO A 265 7.74 8.08 -14.00
CA PRO A 265 6.52 8.26 -14.77
C PRO A 265 6.11 6.94 -15.43
N ARG A 266 4.82 6.86 -15.77
CA ARG A 266 4.22 5.70 -16.43
C ARG A 266 4.99 5.31 -17.68
N LYS A 267 5.37 4.05 -17.79
CA LYS A 267 6.07 3.44 -18.93
C LYS A 267 5.36 2.17 -19.37
N THR A 268 5.31 1.96 -20.67
CA THR A 268 4.84 0.70 -21.25
C THR A 268 5.95 -0.35 -21.17
N GLU A 269 5.66 -1.45 -20.49
CA GLU A 269 6.52 -2.63 -20.35
C GLU A 269 6.23 -3.65 -21.44
N LEU A 270 4.95 -3.83 -21.77
CA LEU A 270 4.48 -4.83 -22.74
C LEU A 270 3.31 -4.26 -23.55
N ASP A 271 3.27 -4.58 -24.83
CA ASP A 271 2.10 -4.36 -25.70
C ASP A 271 2.09 -5.45 -26.78
N GLU A 272 1.40 -6.56 -26.50
CA GLU A 272 1.42 -7.76 -27.34
C GLU A 272 0.02 -8.28 -27.65
N ALA A 273 -0.11 -8.93 -28.81
CA ALA A 273 -1.28 -9.70 -29.18
C ALA A 273 -0.90 -11.17 -29.40
N VAL A 274 -1.59 -12.07 -28.72
CA VAL A 274 -1.30 -13.51 -28.75
C VAL A 274 -2.46 -14.24 -29.43
N SER A 275 -2.15 -15.01 -30.47
CA SER A 275 -3.12 -15.87 -31.16
C SER A 275 -3.06 -17.31 -30.64
N PHE A 276 -4.21 -17.93 -30.43
CA PHE A 276 -4.34 -19.29 -29.90
C PHE A 276 -5.51 -20.05 -30.56
N GLN A 277 -5.55 -21.37 -30.38
CA GLN A 277 -6.67 -22.20 -30.83
C GLN A 277 -7.68 -22.41 -29.71
N GLY A 278 -8.98 -22.41 -30.05
CA GLY A 278 -10.06 -22.63 -29.10
C GLY A 278 -10.80 -21.36 -28.69
N ALA A 279 -11.85 -21.54 -27.89
CA ALA A 279 -12.74 -20.46 -27.47
C ALA A 279 -12.31 -19.76 -26.17
N GLU A 280 -11.57 -20.44 -25.30
CA GLU A 280 -11.09 -19.89 -24.02
C GLU A 280 -9.61 -19.49 -24.15
N PRO A 281 -9.21 -18.30 -23.66
CA PRO A 281 -7.82 -17.88 -23.75
C PRO A 281 -6.94 -18.74 -22.84
N PRO A 282 -5.71 -19.07 -23.26
CA PRO A 282 -4.76 -19.73 -22.38
C PRO A 282 -4.46 -18.85 -21.15
N PRO A 283 -4.01 -19.43 -20.04
CA PRO A 283 -3.52 -18.66 -18.91
C PRO A 283 -2.41 -17.69 -19.34
N VAL A 284 -2.57 -16.41 -19.00
CA VAL A 284 -1.61 -15.36 -19.36
C VAL A 284 -0.85 -14.94 -18.12
N TYR A 285 0.48 -14.97 -18.21
CA TYR A 285 1.37 -14.42 -17.19
C TYR A 285 2.53 -13.66 -17.82
N VAL A 286 3.09 -12.73 -17.04
CA VAL A 286 4.27 -11.94 -17.40
C VAL A 286 5.22 -11.96 -16.20
N THR A 287 6.52 -12.14 -16.47
CA THR A 287 7.55 -11.81 -15.49
C THR A 287 8.32 -10.60 -15.97
N SER A 288 8.17 -9.47 -15.27
CA SER A 288 8.90 -8.24 -15.56
C SER A 288 10.12 -8.11 -14.64
N ALA A 289 11.20 -7.56 -15.19
CA ALA A 289 12.46 -7.34 -14.49
C ALA A 289 12.83 -5.86 -14.60
N MET A 290 12.78 -5.15 -13.48
CA MET A 290 12.89 -3.69 -13.45
C MET A 290 13.99 -3.28 -12.51
N THR A 291 14.77 -2.25 -12.87
CA THR A 291 15.84 -1.73 -12.02
C THR A 291 15.72 -0.22 -11.89
N PHE A 292 15.79 0.28 -10.67
CA PHE A 292 15.64 1.68 -10.35
C PHE A 292 16.88 2.21 -9.62
N ARG A 293 17.85 2.70 -10.38
CA ARG A 293 19.15 3.13 -9.83
C ARG A 293 19.08 4.42 -9.04
N ASP A 294 18.17 5.32 -9.44
CA ASP A 294 18.06 6.68 -8.90
C ASP A 294 16.99 6.80 -7.81
N LEU A 295 16.34 5.70 -7.42
CA LEU A 295 15.50 5.69 -6.22
C LEU A 295 16.38 5.83 -4.98
N ALA A 296 16.19 6.93 -4.26
CA ALA A 296 16.73 7.07 -2.92
C ALA A 296 16.16 5.98 -1.99
N PRO A 297 16.85 5.66 -0.88
CA PRO A 297 16.26 4.82 0.16
C PRO A 297 14.94 5.39 0.70
N GLY A 298 13.92 4.55 0.81
CA GLY A 298 12.57 4.96 1.19
C GLY A 298 11.49 3.95 0.82
N SER A 299 10.23 4.29 1.12
CA SER A 299 9.07 3.47 0.81
C SER A 299 8.36 3.97 -0.45
N TYR A 300 7.98 3.02 -1.31
CA TYR A 300 7.46 3.27 -2.65
C TYR A 300 6.31 2.29 -2.97
N VAL A 301 5.52 2.64 -3.97
CA VAL A 301 4.50 1.77 -4.55
C VAL A 301 4.79 1.63 -6.03
N LEU A 302 4.94 0.38 -6.48
CA LEU A 302 5.00 0.02 -7.89
C LEU A 302 3.58 -0.31 -8.35
N THR A 303 3.01 0.54 -9.20
CA THR A 303 1.66 0.37 -9.73
C THR A 303 1.73 -0.17 -11.15
N PHE A 304 1.00 -1.25 -11.43
CA PHE A 304 0.83 -1.82 -12.76
C PHE A 304 -0.55 -1.50 -13.33
N PHE A 305 -0.61 -1.26 -14.64
CA PHE A 305 -1.83 -1.07 -15.42
C PHE A 305 -1.92 -2.14 -16.49
N LEU A 306 -2.81 -3.11 -16.29
CA LEU A 306 -3.17 -4.10 -17.30
C LEU A 306 -4.17 -3.48 -18.28
N ARG A 307 -3.77 -3.35 -19.53
CA ARG A 307 -4.62 -2.90 -20.64
C ARG A 307 -5.08 -4.10 -21.45
N ASP A 308 -6.38 -4.27 -21.58
CA ASP A 308 -6.97 -5.16 -22.58
C ASP A 308 -7.05 -4.40 -23.90
N THR A 309 -6.07 -4.61 -24.78
CA THR A 309 -5.92 -3.80 -26.01
C THR A 309 -6.98 -4.10 -27.07
N LEU A 310 -7.75 -5.18 -26.92
CA LEU A 310 -8.87 -5.53 -27.78
C LEU A 310 -10.22 -5.06 -27.21
N GLY A 311 -10.37 -5.10 -25.88
CA GLY A 311 -11.59 -4.68 -25.19
C GLY A 311 -11.61 -3.23 -24.71
N GLY A 312 -10.47 -2.53 -24.74
CA GLY A 312 -10.33 -1.14 -24.27
C GLY A 312 -10.42 -0.96 -22.74
N ARG A 313 -10.45 -2.06 -21.98
CA ARG A 313 -10.55 -2.05 -20.51
C ARG A 313 -9.18 -1.92 -19.86
N VAL A 314 -9.14 -1.34 -18.67
CA VAL A 314 -7.92 -1.23 -17.86
C VAL A 314 -8.17 -1.73 -16.45
N ALA A 315 -7.24 -2.52 -15.90
CA ALA A 315 -7.20 -2.91 -14.50
C ALA A 315 -5.87 -2.45 -13.88
N GLN A 316 -5.87 -2.16 -12.58
CA GLN A 316 -4.71 -1.70 -11.83
C GLN A 316 -4.37 -2.65 -10.69
N GLY A 317 -3.09 -2.77 -10.35
CA GLY A 317 -2.64 -3.42 -9.13
C GLY A 317 -1.40 -2.73 -8.55
N ASP A 318 -1.32 -2.67 -7.23
CA ASP A 318 -0.27 -1.96 -6.49
C ASP A 318 0.64 -2.95 -5.75
N LEU A 319 1.95 -2.68 -5.77
CA LEU A 319 2.98 -3.44 -5.07
C LEU A 319 3.82 -2.52 -4.18
N PRO A 320 3.58 -2.50 -2.87
CA PRO A 320 4.40 -1.73 -1.94
C PRO A 320 5.78 -2.37 -1.78
N PHE A 321 6.83 -1.55 -1.83
CA PHE A 321 8.21 -1.97 -1.60
C PHE A 321 9.04 -0.90 -0.88
N THR A 322 10.17 -1.30 -0.33
CA THR A 322 11.13 -0.40 0.32
C THR A 322 12.48 -0.51 -0.36
N VAL A 323 13.08 0.62 -0.68
CA VAL A 323 14.48 0.71 -1.08
C VAL A 323 15.32 0.93 0.16
N VAL A 324 16.27 0.03 0.42
CA VAL A 324 17.24 0.15 1.50
C VAL A 324 18.59 0.60 0.94
N PRO A 325 19.45 1.26 1.73
CA PRO A 325 20.79 1.63 1.28
C PRO A 325 21.51 0.41 0.69
N GLY A 326 22.05 0.55 -0.52
CA GLY A 326 22.87 -0.50 -1.13
C GLY A 326 24.05 -0.81 -0.21
N ALA A 327 24.35 -2.09 0.01
CA ALA A 327 25.60 -2.44 0.66
C ALA A 327 26.73 -1.83 -0.18
N ALA A 328 27.56 -0.98 0.44
CA ALA A 328 28.73 -0.43 -0.23
C ALA A 328 29.48 -1.59 -0.91
N PRO A 329 29.95 -1.42 -2.16
CA PRO A 329 30.69 -2.47 -2.84
C PRO A 329 31.78 -2.95 -1.87
N ARG A 330 31.74 -4.23 -1.48
CA ARG A 330 32.82 -4.81 -0.69
C ARG A 330 34.08 -4.51 -1.47
N ALA A 331 34.97 -3.72 -0.87
CA ALA A 331 36.30 -3.50 -1.43
C ALA A 331 36.82 -4.87 -1.83
N GLU A 332 37.04 -5.08 -3.12
CA GLU A 332 37.67 -6.28 -3.63
C GLU A 332 38.94 -6.45 -2.81
N THR A 333 39.00 -7.51 -2.00
CA THR A 333 40.24 -7.87 -1.33
C THR A 333 41.24 -8.06 -2.46
N PRO A 334 42.35 -7.28 -2.52
CA PRO A 334 43.31 -7.39 -3.60
C PRO A 334 43.68 -8.86 -3.76
N ALA A 335 43.48 -9.40 -4.96
CA ALA A 335 43.81 -10.77 -5.28
C ALA A 335 45.22 -11.05 -4.76
N ALA A 336 45.33 -11.99 -3.82
CA ALA A 336 46.61 -12.44 -3.30
C ALA A 336 47.50 -12.76 -4.51
N ALA A 337 48.57 -11.99 -4.66
CA ALA A 337 49.51 -12.13 -5.76
C ALA A 337 49.91 -13.60 -5.89
N ALA A 338 49.65 -14.18 -7.05
CA ALA A 338 50.07 -15.54 -7.35
C ALA A 338 51.60 -15.65 -7.15
N PRO A 339 52.11 -16.71 -6.49
CA PRO A 339 53.54 -16.88 -6.32
C PRO A 339 54.22 -17.00 -7.67
N ALA A 340 55.30 -16.23 -7.85
CA ALA A 340 56.11 -16.22 -9.06
C ALA A 340 56.61 -17.64 -9.37
N ARG A 341 56.39 -18.11 -10.61
CA ARG A 341 56.95 -19.37 -11.08
C ARG A 341 58.48 -19.25 -11.14
N PRO A 342 59.25 -20.26 -10.69
CA PRO A 342 60.70 -20.27 -10.87
C PRO A 342 61.03 -20.35 -12.37
N ARG A 343 62.00 -19.54 -12.80
CA ARG A 343 62.54 -19.59 -14.16
C ARG A 343 63.32 -20.89 -14.34
N GLU A 344 62.84 -21.76 -15.21
CA GLU A 344 63.64 -22.86 -15.73
C GLU A 344 64.77 -22.29 -16.57
N THR A 345 66.01 -22.54 -16.15
CA THR A 345 67.22 -22.33 -16.94
C THR A 345 67.36 -23.49 -17.93
N CYS A 346 67.26 -23.21 -19.23
CA CYS A 346 67.71 -24.13 -20.28
C CYS A 346 69.25 -24.20 -20.27
N ALA A 347 69.76 -25.43 -20.39
CA ALA A 347 71.14 -25.74 -20.77
C ALA A 347 71.26 -25.88 -22.29
#